data_AF-A0A1J4J1B5-F1
#
_entry.id   AF-A0A1J4J1B5-F1
#
_cell.length_a   1.000
_cell.length_b   1.000
_cell.length_c   1.000
_cell.angle_alpha   90.00
_cell.angle_beta   90.00
_cell.angle_gamma   90.00
#
_symmetry.space_group_name_H-M   'P 1'
#
loop_
_entity.id
_entity.type
_entity.pdbx_description
1 polymer ?
#
loop_
_entity_poly.entity_id
_entity_poly.type
_entity_poly.pdbx_seq_one_letter_code
_entity_poly.pdbx_strand_id
1 'polypeptide(L)'
;MQIFDNLGNSYITICFAIISILMAVLLYFQVITSDQLYFDKYFIFQKSEYWRLLTSIFFTGSFNTQSLIAIGQMIICSSQIESAFFSHRPADYLLFNLFGWASLWIYAYFSSSPFLQYCFSDYLLYYFVKLSPEDFIIFLIPMKNKLFIIVYTLFNLRRFKAYFTSVAAAHFYFFIKNVINLRFNKNFLVFPEWINQKILKIVS
;
A
#
# COMPACT_ATOMS: atom_id res chain seq x y z
N MET A 1 -15.88 -15.53 -4.23
CA MET A 1 -16.99 -14.90 -3.50
C MET A 1 -16.43 -13.92 -2.47
N GLN A 2 -15.70 -14.40 -1.45
CA GLN A 2 -15.15 -13.57 -0.35
C GLN A 2 -14.28 -12.35 -0.76
N ILE A 3 -13.50 -12.40 -1.85
CA ILE A 3 -12.70 -11.26 -2.33
C ILE A 3 -13.59 -10.11 -2.83
N PHE A 4 -14.63 -10.43 -3.61
CA PHE A 4 -15.57 -9.43 -4.14
C PHE A 4 -16.43 -8.85 -3.01
N ASP A 5 -16.80 -9.68 -2.03
CA ASP A 5 -17.52 -9.24 -0.83
C ASP A 5 -16.66 -8.28 0.02
N ASN A 6 -15.36 -8.57 0.16
CA ASN A 6 -14.42 -7.68 0.84
C ASN A 6 -14.23 -6.36 0.09
N LEU A 7 -14.12 -6.40 -1.24
CA LEU A 7 -14.05 -5.19 -2.06
C LEU A 7 -15.29 -4.30 -1.92
N GLY A 8 -16.49 -4.90 -1.87
CA GLY A 8 -17.74 -4.16 -1.68
C GLY A 8 -17.81 -3.35 -0.39
N ASN A 9 -17.05 -3.76 0.63
CA ASN A 9 -16.98 -3.08 1.93
C ASN A 9 -15.71 -2.22 2.11
N SER A 10 -14.87 -2.09 1.07
CA SER A 10 -13.56 -1.42 1.13
C SER A 10 -13.55 -0.16 0.28
N TYR A 11 -14.25 0.87 0.75
CA TYR A 11 -14.46 2.12 0.01
C TYR A 11 -13.15 2.86 -0.31
N ILE A 12 -12.19 2.91 0.62
CA ILE A 12 -10.92 3.63 0.41
C ILE A 12 -10.06 2.88 -0.60
N THR A 13 -10.03 1.54 -0.51
CA THR A 13 -9.36 0.69 -1.49
C THR A 13 -9.95 0.87 -2.89
N ILE A 14 -11.28 1.01 -3.02
CA ILE A 14 -11.92 1.30 -4.31
C ILE A 14 -11.39 2.63 -4.88
N CYS A 15 -11.26 3.69 -4.06
CA CYS A 15 -10.64 4.93 -4.51
C CYS A 15 -9.20 4.71 -5.02
N PHE A 16 -8.38 3.94 -4.29
CA PHE A 16 -7.01 3.61 -4.72
C PHE A 16 -6.99 2.83 -6.04
N ALA A 17 -7.91 1.89 -6.21
CA ALA A 17 -8.07 1.10 -7.43
C ALA A 17 -8.44 1.99 -8.62
N ILE A 18 -9.45 2.85 -8.45
CA ILE A 18 -9.90 3.79 -9.49
C ILE A 18 -8.76 4.71 -9.89
N ILE A 19 -8.05 5.31 -8.93
CA ILE A 19 -6.91 6.19 -9.21
C ILE A 19 -5.85 5.42 -10.00
N SER A 20 -5.43 4.24 -9.54
CA SER A 20 -4.36 3.47 -10.21
C SER A 20 -4.74 3.03 -11.63
N ILE A 21 -5.98 2.58 -11.82
CA ILE A 21 -6.49 2.15 -13.13
C ILE A 21 -6.64 3.36 -14.06
N LEU A 22 -7.21 4.46 -13.57
CA LEU A 22 -7.36 5.69 -14.35
C LEU A 22 -6.00 6.20 -14.82
N MET A 23 -5.01 6.24 -13.93
CA MET A 23 -3.64 6.63 -14.28
C MET A 23 -3.05 5.72 -15.35
N ALA A 24 -3.20 4.40 -15.22
CA ALA A 24 -2.73 3.44 -16.21
C ALA A 24 -3.39 3.64 -17.58
N VAL A 25 -4.70 3.90 -17.61
CA VAL A 25 -5.47 4.17 -18.84
C VAL A 25 -5.03 5.48 -19.49
N LEU A 26 -4.88 6.56 -18.72
CA LEU A 26 -4.44 7.85 -19.23
C LEU A 26 -3.04 7.80 -19.86
N LEU A 27 -2.13 7.01 -19.29
CA LEU A 27 -0.83 6.73 -19.90
C LEU A 27 -0.92 5.91 -21.17
N TYR A 28 -1.77 4.88 -21.18
CA TYR A 28 -1.96 4.04 -22.37
C TYR A 28 -2.44 4.87 -23.57
N PHE A 29 -3.35 5.82 -23.34
CA PHE A 29 -3.82 6.76 -24.35
C PHE A 29 -2.89 7.96 -24.56
N GLN A 30 -1.73 8.01 -23.90
CA GLN A 30 -0.75 9.11 -24.00
C GLN A 30 -1.33 10.50 -23.67
N VAL A 31 -2.40 10.56 -22.88
CA VAL A 31 -2.97 11.82 -22.36
C VAL A 31 -2.01 12.44 -21.34
N ILE A 32 -1.32 11.59 -20.58
CA ILE A 32 -0.33 11.96 -19.57
C ILE A 32 0.95 11.18 -19.86
N THR A 33 2.11 11.80 -19.69
CA THR A 33 3.41 11.14 -19.86
C THR A 33 3.97 10.66 -18.51
N SER A 34 4.77 9.60 -18.53
CA SER A 34 5.42 9.08 -17.31
C SER A 34 6.23 10.15 -16.57
N ASP A 35 6.79 11.10 -17.32
CA ASP A 35 7.61 12.22 -16.81
C ASP A 35 6.86 13.19 -15.90
N GLN A 36 5.53 13.22 -15.99
CA GLN A 36 4.70 14.09 -15.16
C GLN A 36 4.34 13.46 -13.81
N LEU A 37 4.58 12.15 -13.66
CA LEU A 37 3.96 11.34 -12.62
C LEU A 37 4.94 10.68 -11.66
N TYR A 38 6.15 10.40 -12.12
CA TYR A 38 7.14 9.75 -11.27
C TYR A 38 7.67 10.68 -10.18
N PHE A 39 8.19 10.06 -9.13
CA PHE A 39 8.79 10.78 -8.02
C PHE A 39 10.10 11.45 -8.46
N ASP A 40 10.10 12.78 -8.52
CA ASP A 40 11.30 13.57 -8.80
C ASP A 40 11.50 14.65 -7.75
N LYS A 41 12.63 14.58 -7.04
CA LYS A 41 12.93 15.53 -5.96
C LYS A 41 13.08 16.97 -6.45
N TYR A 42 13.62 17.20 -7.65
CA TYR A 42 13.78 18.53 -8.20
C TYR A 42 12.41 19.15 -8.48
N PHE A 43 11.53 18.42 -9.16
CA PHE A 43 10.19 18.91 -9.45
C PHE A 43 9.33 19.08 -8.18
N ILE A 44 9.41 18.13 -7.23
CA ILE A 44 8.65 18.20 -5.99
C ILE A 44 9.08 19.41 -5.15
N PHE A 45 10.37 19.52 -4.82
CA PHE A 45 10.83 20.49 -3.81
C PHE A 45 11.23 21.84 -4.40
N GLN A 46 11.65 21.91 -5.67
CA GLN A 46 12.06 23.17 -6.30
C GLN A 46 11.00 23.76 -7.23
N LYS A 47 10.17 22.91 -7.85
CA LYS A 47 9.08 23.35 -8.74
C LYS A 47 7.68 23.27 -8.11
N SER A 48 7.59 22.85 -6.84
CA SER A 48 6.33 22.73 -6.10
C SER A 48 5.32 21.77 -6.74
N GLU A 49 5.79 20.74 -7.45
CA GLU A 49 4.95 19.72 -8.08
C GLU A 49 4.57 18.61 -7.09
N TYR A 50 3.93 18.99 -5.98
CA TYR A 50 3.66 18.09 -4.85
C TYR A 50 2.73 16.92 -5.19
N TRP A 51 1.92 17.02 -6.24
CA TRP A 51 1.07 15.92 -6.70
C TRP A 51 1.87 14.66 -7.03
N ARG A 52 3.15 14.81 -7.41
CA ARG A 52 4.08 13.69 -7.69
C ARG A 52 4.28 12.76 -6.51
N LEU A 53 4.11 13.25 -5.28
CA LEU A 53 4.14 12.43 -4.07
C LEU A 53 3.03 11.37 -4.09
N LEU A 54 1.83 11.74 -4.52
CA LEU A 54 0.70 10.82 -4.59
C LEU A 54 0.69 10.03 -5.90
N THR A 55 0.94 10.67 -7.04
CA THR A 55 0.90 9.97 -8.33
C THR A 55 1.93 8.85 -8.40
N SER A 56 3.13 9.04 -7.85
CA SER A 56 4.18 8.01 -7.82
C SER A 56 3.83 6.76 -6.99
N ILE A 57 2.89 6.87 -6.05
CA ILE A 57 2.38 5.75 -5.23
C ILE A 57 1.36 4.90 -6.00
N PHE A 58 0.58 5.51 -6.89
CA PHE A 58 -0.46 4.80 -7.66
C PHE A 58 -0.03 4.45 -9.09
N PHE A 59 1.10 4.99 -9.54
CA PHE A 59 1.61 4.81 -10.89
C PHE A 59 2.79 3.83 -10.97
N THR A 60 2.72 2.87 -11.90
CA THR A 60 3.71 1.80 -12.10
C THR A 60 4.83 2.12 -13.10
N GLY A 61 4.71 3.17 -13.91
CA GLY A 61 5.70 3.53 -14.94
C GLY A 61 5.30 3.15 -16.38
N SER A 62 4.72 1.98 -16.56
CA SER A 62 4.26 1.49 -17.87
C SER A 62 3.09 0.52 -17.71
N PHE A 63 2.25 0.38 -18.74
CA PHE A 63 1.18 -0.62 -18.74
C PHE A 63 1.70 -1.96 -19.27
N ASN A 64 2.08 -2.86 -18.35
CA ASN A 64 2.58 -4.20 -18.67
C ASN A 64 2.07 -5.25 -17.66
N THR A 65 2.37 -6.52 -17.89
CA THR A 65 1.93 -7.64 -17.03
C THR A 65 2.39 -7.49 -15.58
N GLN A 66 3.62 -7.01 -15.35
CA GLN A 66 4.14 -6.76 -14.00
C GLN A 66 3.35 -5.67 -13.27
N SER A 67 2.93 -4.64 -13.99
CA SER A 67 2.09 -3.56 -13.45
C SER A 67 0.69 -4.04 -13.12
N LEU A 68 0.09 -4.88 -13.96
CA LEU A 68 -1.20 -5.50 -13.67
C LEU A 68 -1.15 -6.37 -12.41
N ILE A 69 -0.10 -7.17 -12.25
CA ILE A 69 0.11 -7.97 -11.04
C ILE A 69 0.27 -7.07 -9.81
N ALA A 70 1.05 -5.99 -9.91
CA ALA A 70 1.28 -5.08 -8.79
C ALA A 70 0.01 -4.31 -8.38
N ILE A 71 -0.80 -3.86 -9.34
CA ILE A 71 -2.08 -3.20 -9.09
C ILE A 71 -3.07 -4.22 -8.49
N GLY A 72 -3.15 -5.43 -9.04
CA GLY A 72 -3.97 -6.50 -8.49
C GLY A 72 -3.58 -6.87 -7.05
N GLN A 73 -2.28 -6.98 -6.77
CA GLN A 73 -1.74 -7.20 -5.43
C GLN A 73 -2.13 -6.06 -4.48
N MET A 74 -1.99 -4.81 -4.92
CA MET A 74 -2.42 -3.65 -4.14
C MET A 74 -3.91 -3.77 -3.79
N ILE A 75 -4.78 -3.98 -4.77
CA ILE A 75 -6.24 -4.05 -4.56
C ILE A 75 -6.61 -5.20 -3.62
N ILE A 76 -6.08 -6.40 -3.84
CA ILE A 76 -6.40 -7.59 -3.02
C ILE A 76 -5.90 -7.40 -1.59
N CYS A 77 -4.64 -7.00 -1.39
CA CYS A 77 -4.10 -6.85 -0.04
C CYS A 77 -4.76 -5.67 0.69
N SER A 78 -4.94 -4.55 -0.01
CA SER A 78 -5.58 -3.33 0.50
C SER A 78 -7.00 -3.61 0.99
N SER A 79 -7.82 -4.28 0.17
CA SER A 79 -9.22 -4.62 0.52
C SER A 79 -9.28 -5.57 1.70
N GLN A 80 -8.44 -6.62 1.74
CA GLN A 80 -8.37 -7.51 2.89
C GLN A 80 -7.96 -6.78 4.16
N ILE A 81 -7.00 -5.86 4.06
CA ILE A 81 -6.57 -5.06 5.21
C ILE A 81 -7.69 -4.15 5.70
N GLU A 82 -8.32 -3.40 4.80
CA GLU A 82 -9.40 -2.47 5.11
C GLU A 82 -10.61 -3.20 5.70
N SER A 83 -11.13 -4.24 5.03
CA SER A 83 -12.35 -4.92 5.45
C SER A 83 -12.16 -5.83 6.66
N ALA A 84 -11.02 -6.54 6.78
CA ALA A 84 -10.82 -7.54 7.82
C ALA A 84 -10.10 -6.98 9.06
N PHE A 85 -9.07 -6.16 8.88
CA PHE A 85 -8.21 -5.70 10.00
C PHE A 85 -8.54 -4.29 10.47
N PHE A 86 -9.06 -3.44 9.59
CA PHE A 86 -9.47 -2.06 9.90
C PHE A 86 -10.99 -1.85 9.73
N SER A 87 -11.77 -2.92 9.85
CA SER A 87 -13.23 -2.87 9.78
C SER A 87 -13.77 -1.78 10.71
N HIS A 88 -14.65 -0.92 10.19
CA HIS A 88 -15.23 0.24 10.88
C HIS A 88 -14.22 1.26 11.44
N ARG A 89 -12.94 1.19 11.03
CA ARG A 89 -11.87 2.11 11.45
C ARG A 89 -11.15 2.75 10.25
N PRO A 90 -11.86 3.52 9.40
CA PRO A 90 -11.27 4.11 8.20
C PRO A 90 -10.18 5.14 8.51
N ALA A 91 -10.23 5.85 9.64
CA ALA A 91 -9.18 6.80 10.02
C ALA A 91 -7.87 6.08 10.33
N ASP A 92 -7.94 4.97 11.06
CA ASP A 92 -6.79 4.13 11.36
C ASP A 92 -6.18 3.51 10.10
N TYR A 93 -7.03 3.17 9.13
CA TYR A 93 -6.60 2.64 7.83
C TYR A 93 -5.91 3.73 6.99
N LEU A 94 -6.43 4.95 6.97
CA LEU A 94 -5.75 6.09 6.33
C LEU A 94 -4.40 6.38 7.00
N LEU A 95 -4.31 6.30 8.33
CA LEU A 95 -3.06 6.47 9.06
C LEU A 95 -2.02 5.40 8.70
N PHE A 96 -2.47 4.15 8.57
CA PHE A 96 -1.63 3.05 8.09
C PHE A 96 -1.03 3.35 6.72
N ASN A 97 -1.88 3.74 5.75
CA ASN A 97 -1.41 4.09 4.41
C ASN A 97 -0.48 5.30 4.42
N LEU A 98 -0.81 6.34 5.18
CA LEU A 98 0.01 7.54 5.31
C LEU A 98 1.39 7.23 5.91
N PHE A 99 1.46 6.33 6.90
CA PHE A 99 2.72 5.87 7.45
C PHE A 99 3.58 5.16 6.39
N GLY A 100 2.96 4.28 5.60
CA GLY A 100 3.60 3.65 4.45
C GLY A 100 4.12 4.66 3.44
N TRP A 101 3.27 5.58 2.99
CA TRP A 101 3.63 6.60 1.99
C TRP A 101 4.74 7.52 2.48
N ALA A 102 4.69 7.99 3.72
CA ALA A 102 5.75 8.80 4.30
C ALA A 102 7.10 8.06 4.32
N SER A 103 7.09 6.77 4.70
CA SER A 103 8.30 5.94 4.69
C SER A 103 8.86 5.77 3.26
N LEU A 104 7.98 5.59 2.28
CA LEU A 104 8.37 5.45 0.88
C LEU A 104 8.86 6.77 0.27
N TRP A 105 8.29 7.91 0.63
CA TRP A 105 8.77 9.22 0.19
C TRP A 105 10.14 9.54 0.77
N ILE A 106 10.39 9.20 2.04
CA ILE A 106 11.72 9.31 2.65
C ILE A 106 12.71 8.45 1.88
N TYR A 107 12.35 7.19 1.57
CA TYR A 107 13.19 6.32 0.75
C TYR A 107 13.46 6.89 -0.65
N ALA A 108 12.44 7.40 -1.33
CA ALA A 108 12.53 7.99 -2.66
C ALA A 108 13.34 9.29 -2.69
N TYR A 109 13.42 10.00 -1.57
CA TYR A 109 14.28 11.18 -1.45
C TYR A 109 15.77 10.80 -1.51
N PHE A 110 16.14 9.69 -0.85
CA PHE A 110 17.53 9.22 -0.77
C PHE A 110 17.91 8.22 -1.89
N SER A 111 16.93 7.64 -2.57
CA SER A 111 17.13 6.68 -3.64
C SER A 111 16.53 7.17 -4.95
N SER A 112 17.20 6.97 -6.07
CA SER A 112 16.67 7.32 -7.40
C SER A 112 15.60 6.33 -7.88
N SER A 113 14.61 5.99 -7.04
CA SER A 113 13.54 5.05 -7.35
C SER A 113 12.26 5.79 -7.75
N PRO A 114 12.01 6.00 -9.06
CA PRO A 114 10.93 6.88 -9.55
C PRO A 114 9.51 6.33 -9.32
N PHE A 115 9.34 5.00 -9.27
CA PHE A 115 8.04 4.34 -9.19
C PHE A 115 7.84 3.69 -7.82
N LEU A 116 7.03 4.31 -6.96
CA LEU A 116 6.80 3.85 -5.58
C LEU A 116 5.62 2.88 -5.47
N GLN A 117 4.80 2.75 -6.50
CA GLN A 117 3.67 1.82 -6.53
C GLN A 117 4.05 0.39 -6.18
N TYR A 118 5.16 -0.12 -6.74
CA TYR A 118 5.61 -1.47 -6.40
C TYR A 118 6.00 -1.60 -4.93
N CYS A 119 6.64 -0.57 -4.37
CA CYS A 119 7.02 -0.54 -2.96
C CYS A 119 5.78 -0.50 -2.07
N PHE A 120 4.76 0.25 -2.47
CA PHE A 120 3.48 0.32 -1.76
C PHE A 120 2.73 -1.01 -1.81
N SER A 121 2.69 -1.68 -2.97
CA SER A 121 2.14 -3.04 -3.09
C SER A 121 2.87 -4.04 -2.19
N ASP A 122 4.20 -3.94 -2.09
CA ASP A 122 5.02 -4.81 -1.23
C ASP A 122 4.79 -4.52 0.28
N TYR A 123 4.62 -3.25 0.64
CA TYR A 123 4.26 -2.80 1.99
C TYR A 123 2.93 -3.42 2.44
N LEU A 124 1.90 -3.30 1.61
CA LEU A 124 0.58 -3.87 1.88
C LEU A 124 0.64 -5.40 1.97
N LEU A 125 1.32 -6.04 1.03
CA LEU A 125 1.45 -7.50 1.01
C LEU A 125 2.13 -8.03 2.27
N TYR A 126 3.24 -7.42 2.69
CA TYR A 126 3.94 -7.85 3.90
C TYR A 126 3.04 -7.73 5.13
N TYR A 127 2.37 -6.58 5.29
CA TYR A 127 1.48 -6.35 6.42
C TYR A 127 0.31 -7.35 6.44
N PHE A 128 -0.30 -7.61 5.28
CA PHE A 128 -1.36 -8.61 5.14
C PHE A 128 -0.90 -10.03 5.50
N VAL A 129 0.25 -10.47 4.98
CA VAL A 129 0.78 -11.82 5.27
C VAL A 129 1.16 -11.97 6.74
N LYS A 130 1.64 -10.88 7.37
CA LYS A 130 2.01 -10.89 8.79
C LYS A 130 0.80 -11.04 9.72
N LEU A 131 -0.36 -10.49 9.32
CA LEU A 131 -1.61 -10.62 10.05
C LEU A 131 -2.40 -11.88 9.70
N SER A 132 -2.13 -12.47 8.54
CA SER A 132 -2.75 -13.72 8.11
C SER A 132 -2.37 -14.90 9.01
N PRO A 133 -3.26 -15.89 9.18
CA PRO A 133 -2.95 -17.15 9.85
C PRO A 133 -1.73 -17.86 9.26
N GLU A 134 -1.19 -18.86 9.97
CA GLU A 134 -0.03 -19.61 9.47
C GLU A 134 -0.28 -20.23 8.10
N ASP A 135 -1.47 -20.80 7.90
CA ASP A 135 -1.95 -21.24 6.60
C ASP A 135 -2.97 -20.23 6.05
N PHE A 136 -2.70 -19.66 4.89
CA PHE A 136 -3.57 -18.69 4.23
C PHE A 136 -3.56 -18.91 2.72
N ILE A 137 -4.57 -18.35 2.04
CA ILE A 137 -4.68 -18.43 0.58
C ILE A 137 -4.47 -17.03 0.02
N ILE A 138 -3.52 -16.91 -0.92
CA ILE A 138 -3.30 -15.69 -1.68
C ILE A 138 -3.19 -16.04 -3.16
N PHE A 139 -3.88 -15.30 -4.03
CA PHE A 139 -3.96 -15.61 -5.47
C PHE A 139 -4.35 -17.07 -5.78
N LEU A 140 -5.25 -17.66 -4.99
CA LEU A 140 -5.70 -19.06 -5.09
C LEU A 140 -4.63 -20.11 -4.73
N ILE A 141 -3.47 -19.69 -4.21
CA ILE A 141 -2.40 -20.58 -3.79
C ILE A 141 -2.40 -20.67 -2.26
N PRO A 142 -2.68 -21.84 -1.67
CA PRO A 142 -2.49 -22.04 -0.23
C PRO A 142 -1.00 -22.05 0.08
N MET A 143 -0.55 -21.21 1.01
CA MET A 143 0.84 -21.17 1.44
C MET A 143 0.96 -20.89 2.93
N LYS A 144 2.10 -21.31 3.49
CA LYS A 144 2.50 -20.90 4.84
C LYS A 144 3.03 -19.47 4.84
N ASN A 145 2.59 -18.64 5.78
CA ASN A 145 2.97 -17.21 5.86
C ASN A 145 4.49 -16.97 5.84
N LYS A 146 5.28 -17.72 6.63
CA LYS A 146 6.74 -17.63 6.66
C LYS A 146 7.36 -18.05 5.33
N LEU A 147 6.87 -19.15 4.73
CA LEU A 147 7.36 -19.64 3.45
C LEU A 147 7.09 -18.63 2.34
N PHE A 148 5.90 -18.04 2.32
CA PHE A 148 5.52 -17.01 1.36
C PHE A 148 6.48 -15.81 1.42
N ILE A 149 6.77 -15.28 2.61
CA ILE A 149 7.69 -14.14 2.76
C ILE A 149 9.09 -14.48 2.21
N ILE A 150 9.61 -15.68 2.50
CA ILE A 150 10.93 -16.12 2.01
C ILE A 150 10.92 -16.19 0.47
N VAL A 151 9.95 -16.89 -0.12
CA VAL A 151 9.84 -17.04 -1.57
C VAL A 151 9.67 -15.67 -2.25
N TYR A 152 8.83 -14.81 -1.68
CA TYR A 152 8.60 -13.46 -2.21
C TYR A 152 9.84 -12.56 -2.12
N THR A 153 10.64 -12.72 -1.06
CA THR A 153 11.93 -12.02 -0.92
C THR A 153 12.91 -12.45 -2.02
N LEU A 154 12.99 -13.76 -2.29
CA LEU A 154 13.86 -14.30 -3.35
C LEU A 154 13.44 -13.78 -4.74
N PHE A 155 12.14 -13.66 -4.99
CA PHE A 155 11.63 -13.09 -6.24
C PHE A 155 12.02 -11.60 -6.42
N ASN A 156 12.20 -10.87 -5.31
CA ASN A 156 12.46 -9.43 -5.31
C ASN A 156 13.94 -9.04 -5.15
N LEU A 157 14.88 -9.98 -5.28
CA LEU A 157 16.32 -9.72 -5.12
C LEU A 157 16.86 -8.59 -6.03
N ARG A 158 16.33 -8.44 -7.25
CA ARG A 158 16.73 -7.36 -8.17
C ARG A 158 16.37 -5.96 -7.63
N ARG A 159 15.35 -5.86 -6.79
CA ARG A 159 14.85 -4.61 -6.19
C ARG A 159 15.05 -4.62 -4.68
N PHE A 160 16.10 -5.29 -4.21
CA PHE A 160 16.31 -5.58 -2.79
C PHE A 160 16.16 -4.36 -1.88
N LYS A 161 16.75 -3.21 -2.24
CA LYS A 161 16.66 -1.96 -1.44
C LYS A 161 15.22 -1.47 -1.28
N ALA A 162 14.48 -1.41 -2.39
CA ALA A 162 13.09 -0.96 -2.43
C ALA A 162 12.16 -1.93 -1.67
N TYR A 163 12.34 -3.23 -1.94
CA TYR A 163 11.60 -4.29 -1.27
C TYR A 163 11.82 -4.28 0.25
N PHE A 164 13.09 -4.23 0.68
CA PHE A 164 13.43 -4.24 2.10
C PHE A 164 12.91 -3.00 2.82
N THR A 165 12.91 -1.83 2.18
CA THR A 165 12.32 -0.61 2.74
C THR A 165 10.83 -0.77 2.97
N SER A 166 10.13 -1.39 2.02
CA SER A 166 8.68 -1.65 2.12
C SER A 166 8.36 -2.62 3.26
N VAL A 167 9.13 -3.71 3.37
CA VAL A 167 9.04 -4.68 4.46
C VAL A 167 9.36 -4.03 5.81
N ALA A 168 10.43 -3.23 5.90
CA ALA A 168 10.84 -2.56 7.13
C ALA A 168 9.77 -1.56 7.60
N ALA A 169 9.21 -0.77 6.69
CA ALA A 169 8.12 0.17 7.02
C ALA A 169 6.88 -0.57 7.53
N ALA A 170 6.47 -1.65 6.85
CA ALA A 170 5.31 -2.44 7.26
C ALA A 170 5.54 -3.15 8.60
N HIS A 171 6.74 -3.69 8.80
CA HIS A 171 7.13 -4.34 10.05
C HIS A 171 7.17 -3.35 11.21
N PHE A 172 7.68 -2.14 10.99
CA PHE A 172 7.76 -1.10 12.01
C PHE A 172 6.36 -0.62 12.42
N TYR A 173 5.47 -0.39 11.45
CA TYR A 173 4.07 -0.08 11.74
C TYR A 173 3.40 -1.20 12.55
N PHE A 174 3.55 -2.45 12.13
CA PHE A 174 3.04 -3.62 12.86
C PHE A 174 3.61 -3.68 14.28
N PHE A 175 4.91 -3.46 14.46
CA PHE A 175 5.55 -3.51 15.76
C PHE A 175 4.98 -2.45 16.71
N ILE A 176 4.81 -1.21 16.25
CA ILE A 176 4.20 -0.15 17.06
C ILE A 176 2.74 -0.50 17.38
N LYS A 177 1.94 -0.80 16.35
CA LYS A 177 0.49 -0.96 16.50
C LYS A 177 0.10 -2.22 17.26
N ASN A 178 0.81 -3.34 17.08
CA ASN A 178 0.45 -4.63 17.64
C ASN A 178 1.35 -5.03 18.82
N VAL A 179 2.65 -4.73 18.82
CA VAL A 179 3.55 -5.20 19.89
C VAL A 179 3.68 -4.19 21.02
N ILE A 180 3.99 -2.92 20.69
CA ILE A 180 4.18 -1.86 21.70
C ILE A 180 2.87 -1.57 22.43
N ASN A 181 1.76 -1.42 21.69
CA ASN A 181 0.45 -1.15 22.27
C ASN A 181 0.02 -2.24 23.25
N LEU A 182 0.20 -3.52 22.90
CA LEU A 182 -0.10 -4.64 23.79
C LEU A 182 0.82 -4.65 25.03
N ARG A 183 2.13 -4.39 24.85
CA ARG A 183 3.10 -4.44 25.95
C ARG A 183 2.92 -3.32 26.97
N PHE A 184 2.62 -2.10 26.51
CA PHE A 184 2.54 -0.91 27.36
C PHE A 184 1.11 -0.47 27.67
N ASN A 185 0.10 -1.21 27.18
CA ASN A 185 -1.32 -0.87 27.28
C ASN A 185 -1.61 0.58 26.82
N LYS A 186 -1.04 0.96 25.68
CA LYS A 186 -1.19 2.28 25.05
C LYS A 186 -1.82 2.14 23.67
N ASN A 187 -2.37 3.24 23.15
CA ASN A 187 -3.05 3.29 21.85
C ASN A 187 -2.26 4.16 20.86
N PHE A 188 -1.00 3.82 20.59
CA PHE A 188 -0.24 4.48 19.52
C PHE A 188 -0.80 4.10 18.15
N LEU A 189 -0.82 5.05 17.21
CA LEU A 189 -1.31 4.84 15.84
C LEU A 189 -2.77 4.34 15.76
N VAL A 190 -3.60 4.82 16.69
CA VAL A 190 -5.04 4.56 16.77
C VAL A 190 -5.73 5.89 16.99
N PHE A 191 -6.69 6.22 16.12
CA PHE A 191 -7.54 7.39 16.30
C PHE A 191 -8.69 7.09 17.28
N PRO A 192 -9.19 8.10 18.00
CA PRO A 192 -10.43 7.99 18.75
C PRO A 192 -11.59 7.49 17.89
N GLU A 193 -12.49 6.70 18.47
CA GLU A 193 -13.62 6.09 17.75
C GLU A 193 -14.53 7.11 17.06
N TRP A 194 -14.75 8.28 17.67
CA TRP A 194 -15.57 9.34 17.09
C TRP A 194 -15.02 9.87 15.75
N ILE A 195 -13.70 9.86 15.54
CA ILE A 195 -13.09 10.22 14.26
C ILE A 195 -13.38 9.13 13.23
N ASN A 196 -13.17 7.88 13.61
CA ASN A 196 -13.47 6.73 12.76
C ASN A 196 -14.94 6.72 12.32
N GLN A 197 -15.87 6.99 13.22
CA GLN A 197 -17.30 7.09 12.91
C GLN A 197 -17.62 8.26 11.96
N LYS A 198 -17.01 9.44 12.16
CA LYS A 198 -17.21 10.58 11.26
C LYS A 198 -16.70 10.29 9.86
N ILE A 199 -15.50 9.73 9.74
CA ILE A 199 -14.94 9.37 8.43
C ILE A 199 -15.76 8.25 7.78
N LEU A 200 -16.21 7.26 8.56
CA LEU A 200 -17.04 6.18 8.04
C LEU A 200 -18.31 6.72 7.38
N LYS A 201 -18.99 7.69 8.02
CA LYS A 201 -20.18 8.35 7.45
C LYS A 201 -19.91 9.16 6.17
N ILE A 202 -18.68 9.65 5.98
CA ILE A 202 -18.30 10.41 4.77
C ILE A 202 -18.02 9.45 3.61
N VAL A 203 -17.53 8.25 3.92
CA VAL A 203 -16.99 7.30 2.97
C VAL A 203 -18.02 6.23 2.55
N SER A 204 -19.01 5.93 3.41
CA SER A 204 -20.14 5.04 3.15
C SER A 204 -21.26 5.72 2.37
#